data_AF-A0A382E3W3-F1
#
_entry.id   AF-A0A382E3W3-F1
#
_cell.length_a   1.000
_cell.length_b   1.000
_cell.length_c   1.000
_cell.angle_alpha   90.00
_cell.angle_beta   90.00
_cell.angle_gamma   90.00
#
_symmetry.space_group_name_H-M   'P 1'
#
loop_
_entity.id
_entity.type
_entity.pdbx_description
1 polymer ?
#
loop_
_entity_poly.entity_id
_entity_poly.type
_entity_poly.pdbx_seq_one_letter_code
_entity_poly.pdbx_strand_id
1 'polypeptide(L)' 'MIGISYHAGGLQDLPLEDVIKILADTGYDAIEMMCGPDAHIDSNTVTSECVQQVKK' A
#
# COMPACT_ATOMS: atom_id res chain seq x y z
N MET A 1 -13.99 -18.43 2.56
CA MET A 1 -13.14 -17.72 3.54
C MET A 1 -13.41 -16.24 3.36
N ILE A 2 -13.60 -15.47 4.43
CA ILE A 2 -13.81 -14.02 4.35
C ILE A 2 -12.43 -13.39 4.53
N GLY A 3 -11.99 -12.58 3.57
CA GLY A 3 -10.70 -11.90 3.64
C GLY A 3 -10.78 -10.64 4.52
N ILE A 4 -9.68 -10.31 5.21
CA ILE A 4 -9.58 -9.13 6.08
C ILE A 4 -8.52 -8.18 5.51
N SER A 5 -8.89 -6.90 5.38
CA SER A 5 -7.98 -5.84 4.98
C SER A 5 -7.58 -4.95 6.15
N TYR A 6 -6.35 -4.42 6.09
CA TYR A 6 -5.87 -3.41 7.04
C TYR A 6 -5.72 -2.06 6.35
N HIS A 7 -6.18 -0.99 7.00
CA HIS A 7 -6.02 0.39 6.51
C HIS A 7 -4.61 0.92 6.83
N ALA A 8 -3.80 1.12 5.79
CA ALA A 8 -2.36 1.39 5.92
C ALA A 8 -2.02 2.66 6.71
N GLY A 9 -2.96 3.62 6.83
CA GLY A 9 -2.74 4.85 7.61
C GLY A 9 -2.37 4.63 9.08
N GLY A 10 -2.73 3.48 9.67
CA GLY A 10 -2.31 3.13 11.03
C GLY A 10 -0.82 2.79 11.16
N LEU A 11 -0.10 2.61 10.04
CA LEU A 11 1.31 2.23 9.97
C LEU A 11 2.12 3.13 9.02
N GLN A 12 1.68 4.38 8.80
CA GLN A 12 2.32 5.32 7.86
C GLN A 12 3.78 5.65 8.21
N ASP A 13 4.15 5.54 9.49
CA ASP A 13 5.51 5.82 9.97
C ASP A 13 6.52 4.70 9.61
N LEU A 14 6.04 3.59 9.05
CA LEU A 14 6.86 2.46 8.62
C LEU A 14 7.00 2.42 7.09
N PRO A 15 8.15 1.97 6.56
CA PRO A 15 8.28 1.66 5.14
C PRO A 15 7.22 0.65 4.65
N LEU A 16 6.75 0.82 3.42
CA LEU A 16 5.70 -0.06 2.86
C LEU A 16 6.10 -1.54 2.86
N GLU A 17 7.37 -1.86 2.60
CA GLU A 17 7.89 -3.22 2.63
C GLU A 17 7.75 -3.88 4.00
N ASP A 18 8.00 -3.13 5.07
CA ASP A 18 7.84 -3.59 6.45
C ASP A 18 6.35 -3.81 6.79
N VAL A 19 5.48 -2.89 6.35
CA VAL A 19 4.03 -3.03 6.51
C VAL A 19 3.51 -4.29 5.83
N ILE A 20 3.92 -4.55 4.58
CA ILE A 20 3.53 -5.76 3.84
C ILE A 20 3.95 -7.01 4.61
N LYS A 21 5.19 -7.05 5.11
CA LYS A 21 5.70 -8.19 5.86
C LYS A 21 4.91 -8.42 7.15
N ILE A 22 4.69 -7.38 7.94
CA ILE A 22 3.95 -7.45 9.20
C ILE A 22 2.53 -7.97 8.97
N LEU A 23 1.84 -7.44 7.96
CA LEU A 23 0.45 -7.82 7.68
C LEU A 23 0.33 -9.25 7.14
N ALA A 24 1.27 -9.67 6.29
CA ALA A 24 1.35 -11.05 5.81
C ALA A 24 1.63 -12.04 6.97
N ASP A 25 2.60 -11.74 7.84
CA ASP A 25 2.93 -12.56 9.01
C ASP A 25 1.78 -12.64 10.02
N THR A 26 0.94 -11.60 10.08
CA THR A 26 -0.25 -11.54 10.96
C THR A 26 -1.46 -12.28 10.37
N GLY A 27 -1.48 -12.52 9.06
CA GLY A 27 -2.56 -13.22 8.36
C GLY A 27 -3.64 -12.30 7.76
N TYR A 28 -3.31 -11.05 7.47
CA TYR A 28 -4.18 -10.20 6.64
C TYR A 28 -4.09 -10.60 5.16
N ASP A 29 -5.22 -10.53 4.47
CA ASP A 29 -5.32 -10.90 3.06
C ASP A 29 -5.04 -9.71 2.12
N ALA A 30 -5.25 -8.49 2.61
CA ALA A 30 -5.14 -7.29 1.80
C ALA A 30 -4.73 -6.06 2.62
N ILE A 31 -4.25 -5.05 1.90
CA ILE A 31 -3.91 -3.73 2.42
C ILE A 31 -4.77 -2.71 1.69
N GLU A 32 -5.51 -1.90 2.45
CA GLU A 32 -6.18 -0.72 1.93
C GLU A 32 -5.18 0.44 1.95
N MET A 33 -4.69 0.79 0.76
CA MET A 33 -3.69 1.82 0.56
C MET A 33 -4.30 3.22 0.68
N MET A 34 -3.63 4.10 1.41
CA MET A 34 -3.97 5.53 1.39
C MET A 34 -3.34 6.23 0.18
N CYS A 35 -4.02 7.25 -0.33
CA CYS A 35 -3.48 8.17 -1.32
C CYS A 35 -3.39 9.56 -0.70
N GLY A 36 -2.22 10.19 -0.74
CA GLY A 36 -2.00 11.51 -0.14
C GLY A 36 -0.52 11.87 -0.02
N PRO A 37 -0.21 13.12 0.36
CA PRO A 37 1.18 13.57 0.53
C PRO A 37 1.93 12.81 1.65
N ASP A 38 1.20 12.33 2.66
CA ASP A 38 1.75 11.59 3.80
C ASP A 38 1.54 10.07 3.68
N ALA A 39 1.14 9.58 2.50
CA ALA A 39 0.94 8.15 2.27
C ALA A 39 2.27 7.43 1.98
N HIS A 40 2.27 6.09 2.15
CA HIS A 40 3.40 5.24 1.77
C HIS A 40 3.81 5.38 0.30
N ILE A 41 2.86 5.72 -0.57
CA ILE A 41 3.09 6.00 -1.98
C ILE A 41 2.70 7.46 -2.23
N ASP A 42 3.69 8.30 -2.50
CA ASP A 42 3.45 9.68 -2.89
C ASP A 42 2.70 9.71 -4.22
N SER A 43 1.46 10.19 -4.18
CA SER A 43 0.60 10.27 -5.34
C SER A 43 1.01 11.37 -6.33
N ASN A 44 1.91 12.28 -5.94
CA ASN A 44 2.40 13.36 -6.80
C ASN A 44 3.58 12.96 -7.68
N THR A 45 4.26 11.86 -7.36
CA THR A 45 5.42 11.36 -8.12
C THR A 45 5.04 10.32 -9.17
N VAL A 46 3.81 9.82 -9.17
CA VAL A 46 3.33 8.87 -10.19
C VAL A 46 3.10 9.61 -11.51
N THR A 47 3.99 9.39 -12.48
CA THR A 47 3.86 10.00 -13.81
C THR A 47 2.94 9.19 -14.72
N SER A 48 2.45 9.83 -15.79
CA SER A 48 1.71 9.13 -16.85
C SER A 48 2.53 8.02 -17.51
N GLU A 49 3.87 8.08 -17.49
CA GLU A 49 4.72 7.01 -18.01
C GLU A 49 4.69 5.75 -17.12
N CYS A 50 4.68 5.91 -15.79
CA CYS A 50 4.56 4.78 -14.85
C CYS A 50 3.26 3.99 -15.07
N VAL A 51 2.15 4.70 -15.34
CA VAL A 51 0.84 4.06 -15.59
C VAL A 51 0.84 3.22 -16.87
N GLN A 52 1.60 3.60 -17.90
CA GLN A 52 1.69 2.84 -19.15
C GLN A 52 2.43 1.51 -18.98
N GLN A 53 3.32 1.39 -17.99
CA GLN A 53 4.05 0.14 -17.73
C GLN A 53 3.18 -0.96 -17.12
N VAL A 54 2.10 -0.60 -16.41
CA VAL A 54 1.17 -1.52 -15.75
C VAL A 54 0.08 -2.03 -16.69
N LYS A 55 -0.19 -1.34 -17.81
CA LYS A 55 -1.25 -1.69 -18.77
C LYS A 55 -0.89 -2.83 -19.75
N LYS A 56 0.20 -3.58 -19.50
CA LYS A 56 0.59 -4.76 -20.28
C LYS A 56 0.16 -6.04 -19.57
#